data_AF-A0A3D8HYE5-F1
#
_entry.id   AF-A0A3D8HYE5-F1
#
_cell.length_a   1.000
_cell.length_b   1.000
_cell.length_c   1.000
_cell.angle_alpha   90.00
_cell.angle_beta   90.00
_cell.angle_gamma   90.00
#
_symmetry.space_group_name_H-M   'P 1'
#
loop_
_entity.id
_entity.type
_entity.pdbx_description
1 polymer ?
#
loop_
_entity_poly.entity_id
_entity_poly.type
_entity_poly.pdbx_seq_one_letter_code
_entity_poly.pdbx_strand_id
1 'polypeptide(L)'
;MNKILAMLFTIGFISGLQADGFEIKGIIGNIDNSAKIISVNNINVQVMPQTHIKLDDCGIFGMDIDGKFSDLAVGSFVEVEAWPNSAVNSGTGASYIASEIEQKCVSNRAY
;
A
#
# COMPACT_ATOMS: atom_id res chain seq x y z
N MET A 1 -45.50 10.25 -44.38
CA MET A 1 -44.08 10.53 -44.68
C MET A 1 -43.38 10.80 -43.36
N ASN A 2 -42.86 9.77 -42.69
CA ASN A 2 -42.11 9.95 -41.44
C ASN A 2 -40.62 9.84 -41.74
N LYS A 3 -39.93 10.98 -41.75
CA LYS A 3 -38.48 11.06 -41.81
C LYS A 3 -37.96 11.31 -40.39
N ILE A 4 -37.72 10.24 -39.63
CA ILE A 4 -36.90 10.34 -38.42
C ILE A 4 -35.91 9.18 -38.44
N LEU A 5 -34.74 9.46 -39.00
CA LEU A 5 -33.57 8.62 -38.82
C LEU A 5 -32.40 9.56 -38.52
N ALA A 6 -32.34 10.04 -37.27
CA ALA A 6 -31.18 10.72 -36.75
C ALA A 6 -30.31 9.69 -36.02
N MET A 7 -29.13 9.45 -36.58
CA MET A 7 -28.03 8.69 -35.99
C MET A 7 -27.76 9.15 -34.56
N LEU A 8 -27.68 8.21 -33.63
CA LEU A 8 -27.04 8.43 -32.34
C LEU A 8 -26.08 7.26 -32.07
N PHE A 9 -24.86 7.39 -32.59
CA PHE A 9 -23.75 6.50 -32.22
C PHE A 9 -22.98 7.18 -31.09
N THR A 10 -23.53 7.17 -29.88
CA THR A 10 -22.82 7.56 -28.67
C THR A 10 -21.87 6.44 -28.29
N ILE A 11 -20.64 6.49 -28.82
CA ILE A 11 -19.52 5.72 -28.27
C ILE A 11 -19.19 6.37 -26.92
N GLY A 12 -19.79 5.83 -25.86
CA GLY A 12 -19.40 6.16 -24.50
C GLY A 12 -17.98 5.66 -24.30
N PHE A 13 -17.03 6.59 -24.32
CA PHE A 13 -15.66 6.36 -23.86
C PHE A 13 -15.75 6.11 -22.36
N ILE A 14 -15.90 4.85 -21.95
CA ILE A 14 -15.80 4.45 -20.55
C ILE A 14 -14.31 4.52 -20.24
N SER A 15 -13.86 5.67 -19.77
CA SER A 15 -12.56 5.81 -19.12
C SER A 15 -12.58 4.89 -17.91
N GLY A 16 -11.92 3.73 -18.02
CA GLY A 16 -11.62 2.91 -16.86
C GLY A 16 -10.73 3.75 -15.94
N LEU A 17 -11.31 4.27 -14.86
CA LEU A 17 -10.56 4.71 -13.69
C LEU A 17 -9.91 3.46 -13.11
N GLN A 18 -8.75 3.09 -13.64
CA GLN A 18 -7.84 2.22 -12.93
C GLN A 18 -7.44 3.01 -11.69
N ALA A 19 -7.73 2.47 -10.51
CA ALA A 19 -7.29 3.06 -9.26
C ALA A 19 -5.78 2.95 -9.27
N ASP A 20 -5.06 4.01 -9.63
CA ASP A 20 -3.60 4.00 -9.56
C ASP A 20 -3.20 3.76 -8.09
N GLY A 21 -2.33 2.79 -7.86
CA GLY A 21 -1.69 2.60 -6.56
C GLY A 21 -1.05 3.91 -6.11
N PHE A 22 -1.07 4.17 -4.81
CA PHE A 22 -0.49 5.39 -4.24
C PHE A 22 0.50 5.04 -3.15
N GLU A 23 1.43 5.95 -2.93
CA GLU A 23 2.53 5.77 -1.99
C GLU A 23 2.22 6.45 -0.65
N ILE A 24 2.35 5.70 0.45
CA ILE A 24 2.23 6.20 1.82
C ILE A 24 3.63 6.23 2.42
N LYS A 25 4.11 7.40 2.83
CA LYS A 25 5.38 7.55 3.57
C LYS A 25 5.13 7.99 5.00
N GLY A 26 5.80 7.36 5.96
CA GLY A 26 5.64 7.76 7.35
C GLY A 26 6.30 6.82 8.35
N ILE A 27 5.97 7.05 9.63
CA ILE A 27 6.46 6.23 10.73
C ILE A 27 5.41 5.19 11.11
N ILE A 28 5.85 3.95 11.30
CA ILE A 28 5.00 2.91 11.91
C ILE A 28 4.73 3.30 13.37
N GLY A 29 3.50 3.68 13.68
CA GLY A 29 3.06 3.99 15.04
C GLY A 29 2.51 2.77 15.79
N ASN A 30 2.02 1.76 15.07
CA ASN A 30 1.46 0.54 15.65
C ASN A 30 1.56 -0.64 14.67
N ILE A 31 1.67 -1.86 15.22
CA ILE A 31 1.64 -3.12 14.46
C ILE A 31 0.65 -4.07 15.17
N ASP A 32 -0.38 -4.51 14.44
CA ASP A 32 -1.24 -5.61 14.84
C ASP A 32 -0.77 -6.91 14.19
N ASN A 33 -0.12 -7.75 14.99
CA ASN A 33 0.41 -9.03 14.54
C ASN A 33 -0.66 -10.07 14.19
N SER A 34 -1.84 -9.99 14.81
CA SER A 34 -2.93 -10.93 14.57
C SER A 34 -3.65 -10.59 13.27
N ALA A 35 -3.95 -9.31 13.05
CA ALA A 35 -4.64 -8.83 11.86
C ALA A 35 -3.71 -8.59 10.66
N LYS A 36 -2.38 -8.63 10.87
CA LYS A 36 -1.36 -8.25 9.87
C LYS A 36 -1.60 -6.84 9.35
N ILE A 37 -1.73 -5.89 10.27
CA ILE A 37 -1.97 -4.48 9.96
C ILE A 37 -0.83 -3.65 10.56
N ILE A 38 -0.35 -2.69 9.78
CA ILE A 38 0.51 -1.63 10.27
C ILE A 38 -0.24 -0.30 10.24
N SER A 39 0.02 0.56 11.22
CA SER A 39 -0.49 1.93 11.23
C SER A 39 0.64 2.89 10.93
N VAL A 40 0.59 3.52 9.76
CA VAL A 40 1.58 4.51 9.28
C VAL A 40 0.94 5.89 9.34
N ASN A 41 1.41 6.77 10.22
CA ASN A 41 0.80 8.09 10.46
C ASN A 41 -0.74 8.04 10.70
N ASN A 42 -1.22 7.04 11.46
CA ASN A 42 -2.64 6.74 11.72
C ASN A 42 -3.44 6.19 10.52
N ILE A 43 -2.77 5.85 9.41
CA ILE A 43 -3.36 5.15 8.29
C ILE A 43 -3.13 3.66 8.48
N ASN A 44 -4.22 2.90 8.62
CA ASN A 44 -4.14 1.45 8.76
C ASN A 44 -4.02 0.78 7.38
N VAL A 45 -2.93 0.05 7.21
CA VAL A 45 -2.60 -0.67 5.98
C VAL A 45 -2.51 -2.16 6.29
N GLN A 46 -3.26 -2.96 5.52
CA GLN A 46 -3.24 -4.40 5.61
C GLN A 46 -2.05 -4.95 4.81
N VAL A 47 -1.25 -5.78 5.47
CA VAL A 47 -0.13 -6.49 4.85
C VAL A 47 -0.59 -7.89 4.50
N MET A 48 -0.49 -8.23 3.22
CA MET A 48 -0.96 -9.49 2.68
C MET A 48 0.20 -10.49 2.54
N PRO A 49 -0.09 -11.81 2.42
CA PRO A 49 0.97 -12.80 2.22
C PRO A 49 1.84 -12.57 0.98
N GLN A 50 1.29 -11.92 -0.05
CA GLN A 50 2.02 -11.56 -1.27
C GLN A 50 2.67 -10.17 -1.23
N THR A 51 2.52 -9.39 -0.14
CA THR A 51 3.16 -8.08 -0.03
C THR A 51 4.67 -8.28 -0.01
N HIS A 52 5.38 -7.62 -0.91
CA HIS A 52 6.83 -7.64 -0.93
C HIS A 52 7.37 -6.69 0.14
N ILE A 53 8.24 -7.18 1.03
CA ILE A 53 8.82 -6.37 2.10
C ILE A 53 10.31 -6.29 1.83
N LYS A 54 10.82 -5.08 1.65
CA LYS A 54 12.25 -4.82 1.50
C LYS A 54 12.79 -4.11 2.73
N LEU A 55 13.96 -4.55 3.14
CA LEU A 55 14.73 -4.00 4.23
C LEU A 55 15.95 -3.31 3.60
N ASP A 56 15.82 -2.01 3.36
CA ASP A 56 16.78 -1.14 2.66
C ASP A 56 17.98 -0.85 3.57
N ASP A 57 19.21 -0.97 3.05
CA ASP A 57 20.48 -0.82 3.79
C ASP A 57 20.66 -1.79 4.99
N CYS A 58 19.96 -2.93 5.01
CA CYS A 58 19.92 -3.82 6.18
C CYS A 58 20.91 -5.00 6.16
N GLY A 59 21.43 -5.36 4.98
CA GLY A 59 22.34 -6.48 4.78
C GLY A 59 23.79 -6.18 5.13
N ILE A 60 24.65 -7.20 5.10
CA ILE A 60 26.10 -7.03 5.24
C ILE A 60 26.56 -6.08 4.12
N PHE A 61 27.20 -4.95 4.49
CA PHE A 61 27.58 -3.86 3.59
C PHE A 61 26.45 -2.98 3.04
N GLY A 62 25.29 -2.90 3.72
CA GLY A 62 24.19 -2.04 3.27
C GLY A 62 23.48 -2.56 2.03
N MET A 63 23.38 -3.89 1.90
CA MET A 63 22.60 -4.50 0.82
C MET A 63 21.12 -4.57 1.21
N ASP A 64 20.23 -4.40 0.24
CA ASP A 64 18.81 -4.66 0.43
C ASP A 64 18.57 -6.15 0.66
N ILE A 65 17.68 -6.47 1.59
CA ILE A 65 17.27 -7.85 1.86
C ILE A 65 15.75 -7.97 1.86
N ASP A 66 15.27 -9.12 1.40
CA ASP A 66 13.86 -9.47 1.53
C ASP A 66 13.51 -9.67 3.00
N GLY A 67 12.51 -8.93 3.47
CA GLY A 67 11.99 -8.98 4.82
C GLY A 67 10.70 -9.80 4.94
N LYS A 68 10.26 -9.94 6.18
CA LYS A 68 8.98 -10.50 6.59
C LYS A 68 8.23 -9.47 7.42
N PHE A 69 6.93 -9.71 7.61
CA PHE A 69 6.11 -8.86 8.49
C PHE A 69 6.68 -8.72 9.90
N SER A 70 7.34 -9.76 10.41
CA SER A 70 8.00 -9.76 11.73
C SER A 70 9.17 -8.79 11.85
N ASP A 71 9.72 -8.36 10.72
CA ASP A 71 10.90 -7.49 10.67
C ASP A 71 10.51 -6.00 10.64
N LEU A 72 9.22 -5.71 10.46
CA LEU A 72 8.66 -4.37 10.61
C LEU A 72 8.66 -3.98 12.08
N ALA A 73 9.07 -2.75 12.37
CA ALA A 73 9.19 -2.26 13.73
C ALA A 73 8.49 -0.91 13.94
N VAL A 74 7.85 -0.76 15.11
CA VAL A 74 7.32 0.55 15.54
C VAL A 74 8.46 1.55 15.65
N GLY A 75 8.25 2.76 15.13
CA GLY A 75 9.25 3.81 15.05
C GLY A 75 10.08 3.80 13.77
N SER A 76 9.97 2.77 12.93
CA SER A 76 10.63 2.74 11.62
C SER A 76 9.93 3.65 10.63
N PHE A 77 10.74 4.32 9.80
CA PHE A 77 10.24 4.99 8.60
C PHE A 77 10.03 3.96 7.49
N VAL A 78 8.87 4.02 6.85
CA VAL A 78 8.50 3.13 5.75
C VAL A 78 7.88 3.89 4.58
N GLU A 79 8.09 3.35 3.40
CA GLU A 79 7.39 3.69 2.17
C GLU A 79 6.51 2.50 1.78
N VAL A 80 5.22 2.73 1.59
CA VAL A 80 4.23 1.68 1.35
C VAL A 80 3.50 1.98 0.06
N GLU A 81 3.65 1.09 -0.93
CA GLU A 81 2.80 1.12 -2.11
C GLU A 81 1.46 0.46 -1.76
N ALA A 82 0.39 1.25 -1.82
CA ALA A 82 -0.90 0.92 -1.26
C ALA A 82 -2.05 1.08 -2.27
N TRP A 83 -3.04 0.20 -2.14
CA TRP A 83 -4.24 0.19 -2.96
C TRP A 83 -5.47 0.34 -2.05
N PRO A 84 -6.52 1.05 -2.49
CA PRO A 84 -7.78 1.10 -1.76
C PRO A 84 -8.27 -0.31 -1.43
N ASN A 85 -8.51 -0.58 -0.16
CA ASN A 85 -9.07 -1.85 0.25
C ASN A 85 -10.57 -1.83 -0.05
N SER A 86 -11.03 -2.36 -1.18
CA SER A 86 -12.47 -2.45 -1.49
C SER A 86 -13.27 -3.24 -0.44
N ALA A 87 -12.58 -3.98 0.43
CA ALA A 87 -13.14 -4.72 1.55
C ALA A 87 -13.15 -3.92 2.87
N VAL A 88 -13.18 -2.57 2.87
CA VAL A 88 -13.30 -1.75 4.11
C VAL A 88 -14.45 -2.23 5.03
N ASN A 89 -15.48 -2.88 4.47
CA ASN A 89 -16.60 -3.48 5.21
C ASN A 89 -16.32 -4.88 5.81
N SER A 90 -15.11 -5.43 5.68
CA SER A 90 -14.76 -6.80 6.10
C SER A 90 -14.20 -6.92 7.53
N GLY A 91 -14.36 -5.87 8.35
CA GLY A 91 -14.04 -5.94 9.78
C GLY A 91 -12.54 -5.94 10.11
N THR A 92 -11.66 -5.78 9.11
CA THR A 92 -10.20 -5.67 9.32
C THR A 92 -9.78 -4.29 9.82
N GLY A 93 -10.58 -3.24 9.60
CA GLY A 93 -10.24 -1.87 10.05
C GLY A 93 -9.08 -1.21 9.28
N ALA A 94 -8.64 -1.82 8.17
CA ALA A 94 -7.62 -1.28 7.27
C ALA A 94 -8.28 -0.71 6.00
N SER A 95 -7.99 0.55 5.72
CA SER A 95 -8.52 1.25 4.54
C SER A 95 -7.75 0.92 3.27
N TYR A 96 -6.56 0.34 3.40
CA TYR A 96 -5.65 0.08 2.29
C TYR A 96 -4.97 -1.28 2.40
N ILE A 97 -4.50 -1.81 1.27
CA ILE A 97 -3.72 -3.04 1.16
C ILE A 97 -2.36 -2.69 0.57
N ALA A 98 -1.28 -3.21 1.16
CA ALA A 98 0.08 -3.01 0.66
C ALA A 98 0.43 -4.01 -0.46
N SER A 99 0.94 -3.53 -1.60
CA SER A 99 1.66 -4.36 -2.58
C SER A 99 3.12 -4.49 -2.19
N GLU A 100 3.72 -3.41 -1.71
CA GLU A 100 5.13 -3.35 -1.33
C GLU A 100 5.33 -2.47 -0.08
N ILE A 101 6.31 -2.83 0.76
CA ILE A 101 6.75 -2.06 1.91
C ILE A 101 8.28 -2.00 1.89
N GLU A 102 8.83 -0.80 1.81
CA GLU A 102 10.26 -0.56 1.98
C GLU A 102 10.51 0.05 3.36
N GLN A 103 11.29 -0.63 4.19
CA GLN A 103 11.72 -0.15 5.50
C GLN A 103 13.22 0.11 5.48
N LYS A 104 13.62 1.36 5.75
CA LYS A 104 15.04 1.70 5.85
C LYS A 104 15.62 1.24 7.18
N CYS A 105 16.70 0.46 7.15
CA CYS A 105 17.50 0.21 8.34
C CYS A 105 18.28 1.46 8.72
N VAL A 106 18.12 1.85 9.98
CA VAL A 106 18.75 3.07 10.50
C VAL A 106 20.23 2.78 10.76
N SER A 107 21.07 2.89 9.74
CA SER A 107 22.53 2.69 9.84
C SER A 107 23.27 3.93 10.40
N ASN A 108 22.65 5.11 10.34
CA ASN A 108 23.19 6.36 10.89
C ASN A 108 22.08 7.20 11.52
N ARG A 109 21.76 6.99 12.80
CA ARG A 109 20.96 7.96 13.54
C ARG A 109 21.75 9.26 13.66
N ALA A 110 21.08 10.38 13.43
CA ALA A 110 21.60 11.69 13.81
C ALA A 110 21.73 11.86 15.34
N TYR A 111 21.20 10.92 16.13
CA TYR A 111 21.20 10.89 17.60
C TYR A 111 21.37 9.48 18.19
#